data_AF-A0A560WJG4-F1
#
_entry.id   AF-A0A560WJG4-F1
#
_cell.length_a   1.000
_cell.length_b   1.000
_cell.length_c   1.000
_cell.angle_alpha   90.00
_cell.angle_beta   90.00
_cell.angle_gamma   90.00
#
_symmetry.space_group_name_H-M   'P 1'
#
loop_
_entity.id
_entity.type
_entity.pdbx_description
1 polymer ?
#
loop_
_entity_poly.entity_id
_entity_poly.type
_entity_poly.pdbx_seq_one_letter_code
_entity_poly.pdbx_strand_id
1 'polypeptide(L)'
;MIAGMTLDWSRLKRAYGSASDLPRLFDEIGDPELADEAWEELWASLYHQGSMYSASFAAVPVLADIATGRKPGGRWQALGLAGRIVVEEQQLHEPGYVQARYPAAINELHQLTQNHVTARPFEGDEDDLLYWLEHLLAFEGVPIWRRNLRRDEYPVVCPSCVLSLEIDLSRKLRGTRHRDPDAHFRVVGHEGPILTEVRRAAPADLPTLASRVHGLAVRAEQAAVADHLTHLFGHTTCPACASEFSVADQIATFQA
;
A
#
# COMPACT_ATOMS: atom_id res chain seq x y z
N MET A 1 32.86 -2.52 1.55
CA MET A 1 32.74 -3.23 0.25
C MET A 1 32.67 -4.72 0.54
N ILE A 2 31.53 -5.36 0.29
CA ILE A 2 31.47 -6.81 0.14
C ILE A 2 31.34 -7.07 -1.35
N ALA A 3 32.40 -7.59 -1.95
CA ALA A 3 32.43 -7.99 -3.35
C ALA A 3 31.66 -9.32 -3.53
N GLY A 4 30.71 -9.33 -4.46
CA GLY A 4 30.60 -10.41 -5.45
C GLY A 4 30.12 -11.80 -5.02
N MET A 5 29.19 -11.93 -4.07
CA MET A 5 28.31 -13.11 -4.11
C MET A 5 27.12 -12.78 -5.00
N THR A 6 27.16 -13.23 -6.25
CA THR A 6 25.99 -13.26 -7.13
C THR A 6 24.87 -14.00 -6.42
N LEU A 7 23.72 -13.35 -6.29
CA LEU A 7 22.53 -13.93 -5.68
C LEU A 7 22.16 -15.25 -6.39
N ASP A 8 22.14 -16.35 -5.65
CA ASP A 8 21.68 -17.64 -6.17
C ASP A 8 20.14 -17.71 -6.09
N TRP A 9 19.49 -17.35 -7.20
CA TRP A 9 18.04 -17.35 -7.32
C TRP A 9 17.40 -18.72 -7.17
N SER A 10 18.13 -19.81 -7.44
CA SER A 10 17.59 -21.18 -7.31
C SER A 10 17.26 -21.56 -5.86
N ARG A 11 17.83 -20.83 -4.88
CA ARG A 11 17.58 -21.03 -3.45
C ARG A 11 16.39 -20.21 -2.94
N LEU A 12 15.81 -19.36 -3.78
CA LEU A 12 14.67 -18.52 -3.45
C LEU A 12 13.38 -19.11 -4.03
N LYS A 13 12.25 -18.74 -3.42
CA LYS A 13 10.92 -19.15 -3.86
C LYS A 13 10.21 -17.98 -4.52
N ARG A 14 9.40 -18.29 -5.53
CA ARG A 14 8.40 -17.45 -6.19
C ARG A 14 7.06 -18.19 -6.24
N ALA A 15 6.01 -17.57 -6.77
CA ALA A 15 4.67 -18.15 -6.83
C ALA A 15 4.61 -19.58 -7.38
N TYR A 16 5.37 -19.85 -8.44
CA TYR A 16 5.38 -21.15 -9.12
C TYR A 16 6.59 -22.02 -8.77
N GLY A 17 7.19 -21.82 -7.58
CA GLY A 17 8.25 -22.68 -7.06
C GLY A 17 9.63 -22.00 -7.00
N SER A 18 10.62 -22.62 -7.64
CA SER A 18 12.00 -22.10 -7.70
C SER A 18 12.06 -20.79 -8.48
N ALA A 19 12.85 -19.83 -8.01
CA ALA A 19 13.07 -18.55 -8.69
C ALA A 19 14.26 -18.56 -9.68
N SER A 20 14.76 -19.74 -10.05
CA SER A 20 15.92 -19.92 -10.94
C SER A 20 15.80 -19.28 -12.32
N ASP A 21 14.58 -18.99 -12.77
CA ASP A 21 14.24 -18.36 -14.03
C ASP A 21 14.10 -16.83 -13.96
N LEU A 22 14.10 -16.22 -12.76
CA LEU A 22 14.02 -14.77 -12.62
C LEU A 22 15.16 -14.00 -13.32
N PRO A 23 16.43 -14.48 -13.34
CA PRO A 23 17.48 -13.83 -14.13
C PRO A 23 17.10 -13.67 -15.60
N ARG A 24 16.51 -14.70 -16.22
CA ARG A 24 16.04 -14.66 -17.60
C ARG A 24 14.95 -13.60 -17.76
N LEU A 25 13.96 -13.56 -16.86
CA LEU A 25 12.91 -12.54 -16.90
C LEU A 25 13.47 -11.12 -16.77
N PHE A 26 14.45 -10.89 -15.90
CA PHE A 26 15.10 -9.58 -15.78
C PHE A 26 15.90 -9.16 -17.02
N ASP A 27 16.40 -10.11 -17.81
CA ASP A 27 17.03 -9.81 -19.09
C ASP A 27 15.97 -9.52 -20.17
N GLU A 28 14.89 -10.32 -20.22
CA GLU A 28 13.81 -10.21 -21.21
C GLU A 28 12.98 -8.92 -21.07
N ILE A 29 12.79 -8.38 -19.86
CA ILE A 29 12.15 -7.06 -19.70
C ILE A 29 12.91 -5.92 -20.38
N GLY A 30 14.18 -6.13 -20.73
CA GLY A 30 15.00 -5.19 -21.48
C GLY A 30 14.87 -5.31 -23.00
N ASP A 31 14.25 -6.39 -23.49
CA ASP A 31 14.00 -6.63 -24.90
C ASP A 31 12.63 -6.07 -25.29
N PRO A 32 12.53 -5.08 -26.21
CA PRO A 32 11.26 -4.51 -26.63
C PRO A 32 10.23 -5.51 -27.17
N GLU A 33 10.67 -6.66 -27.70
CA GLU A 33 9.77 -7.68 -28.25
C GLU A 33 9.21 -8.61 -27.16
N LEU A 34 9.91 -8.74 -26.03
CA LEU A 34 9.55 -9.66 -24.94
C LEU A 34 9.06 -8.93 -23.68
N ALA A 35 9.29 -7.62 -23.60
CA ALA A 35 9.16 -6.88 -22.35
C ALA A 35 7.76 -6.98 -21.71
N ASP A 36 6.70 -6.88 -22.52
CA ASP A 36 5.33 -6.88 -22.00
C ASP A 36 5.01 -8.23 -21.33
N GLU A 37 5.25 -9.34 -22.02
CA GLU A 37 5.04 -10.70 -21.48
C GLU A 37 5.96 -10.97 -20.27
N ALA A 38 7.23 -10.55 -20.35
CA ALA A 38 8.19 -10.73 -19.28
C ALA A 38 7.80 -9.95 -18.01
N TRP A 39 7.23 -8.74 -18.16
CA TRP A 39 6.72 -7.98 -17.02
C TRP A 39 5.51 -8.67 -16.40
N GLU A 40 4.54 -9.13 -17.19
CA GLU A 40 3.40 -9.88 -16.68
C GLU A 40 3.83 -11.13 -15.89
N GLU A 41 4.78 -11.91 -16.43
CA GLU A 41 5.32 -13.09 -15.75
C GLU A 41 6.11 -12.72 -14.48
N LEU A 42 6.87 -11.63 -14.50
CA LEU A 42 7.62 -11.15 -13.35
C LEU A 42 6.69 -10.69 -12.22
N TRP A 43 5.62 -9.95 -12.54
CA TRP A 43 4.57 -9.58 -11.60
C TRP A 43 3.90 -10.81 -11.00
N ALA A 44 3.44 -11.75 -11.85
CA ALA A 44 2.82 -12.98 -11.39
C ALA A 44 3.76 -13.86 -10.55
N SER A 45 5.07 -13.80 -10.80
CA SER A 45 6.07 -14.56 -10.05
C SER A 45 6.39 -13.95 -8.69
N LEU A 46 6.57 -12.63 -8.61
CA LEU A 46 7.01 -11.93 -7.42
C LEU A 46 5.86 -11.46 -6.52
N TYR A 47 4.67 -11.29 -7.07
CA TYR A 47 3.48 -10.81 -6.36
C TYR A 47 2.22 -11.46 -6.93
N HIS A 48 1.87 -12.65 -6.42
CA HIS A 48 0.73 -13.41 -6.92
C HIS A 48 -0.47 -13.29 -5.99
N GLN A 49 -1.53 -12.60 -6.44
CA GLN A 49 -2.80 -12.47 -5.70
C GLN A 49 -2.59 -11.99 -4.26
N GLY A 50 -1.70 -11.01 -4.08
CA GLY A 50 -1.35 -10.50 -2.76
C GLY A 50 -0.18 -11.23 -2.08
N SER A 51 0.16 -12.46 -2.47
CA SER A 51 1.16 -13.27 -1.75
C SER A 51 2.60 -12.89 -2.06
N MET A 52 3.43 -12.87 -1.00
CA MET A 52 4.86 -12.55 -1.04
C MET A 52 5.74 -13.80 -0.93
N TYR A 53 6.95 -13.72 -1.48
CA TYR A 53 7.94 -14.81 -1.46
C TYR A 53 9.36 -14.30 -1.18
N SER A 54 10.29 -15.21 -0.89
CA SER A 54 11.69 -14.81 -0.63
C SER A 54 12.35 -14.17 -1.85
N ALA A 55 11.98 -14.56 -3.08
CA ALA A 55 12.44 -13.91 -4.29
C ALA A 55 11.90 -12.48 -4.46
N SER A 56 10.70 -12.18 -3.94
CA SER A 56 10.10 -10.86 -3.97
C SER A 56 11.00 -9.83 -3.29
N PHE A 57 11.44 -10.10 -2.06
CA PHE A 57 12.33 -9.18 -1.35
C PHE A 57 13.71 -9.09 -1.98
N ALA A 58 14.23 -10.21 -2.50
CA ALA A 58 15.55 -10.24 -3.13
C ALA A 58 15.60 -9.47 -4.46
N ALA A 59 14.46 -9.26 -5.11
CA ALA A 59 14.32 -8.49 -6.35
C ALA A 59 14.41 -6.97 -6.15
N VAL A 60 14.18 -6.45 -4.93
CA VAL A 60 14.11 -5.00 -4.68
C VAL A 60 15.32 -4.22 -5.21
N PRO A 61 16.59 -4.65 -5.00
CA PRO A 61 17.73 -3.94 -5.57
C PRO A 61 17.75 -3.94 -7.11
N VAL A 62 17.33 -5.05 -7.75
CA VAL A 62 17.28 -5.13 -9.22
C VAL A 62 16.19 -4.21 -9.77
N LEU A 63 15.04 -4.15 -9.10
CA LEU A 63 13.95 -3.23 -9.45
C LEU A 63 14.35 -1.78 -9.26
N ALA A 64 15.13 -1.45 -8.23
CA ALA A 64 15.70 -0.11 -8.04
C ALA A 64 16.68 0.26 -9.17
N ASP A 65 17.52 -0.66 -9.62
CA ASP A 65 18.41 -0.44 -10.77
C ASP A 65 17.61 -0.18 -12.07
N ILE A 66 16.50 -0.87 -12.29
CA ILE A 66 15.63 -0.63 -13.45
C ILE A 66 14.91 0.71 -13.31
N ALA A 67 14.32 1.01 -12.14
CA ALA A 67 13.59 2.24 -11.89
C ALA A 67 14.48 3.50 -12.05
N THR A 68 15.76 3.41 -11.66
CA THR A 68 16.77 4.46 -11.84
C THR A 68 17.38 4.50 -13.25
N GLY A 69 17.06 3.52 -14.10
CA GLY A 69 17.58 3.43 -15.46
C GLY A 69 19.02 2.90 -15.56
N ARG A 70 19.57 2.31 -14.50
CA ARG A 70 20.86 1.60 -14.53
C ARG A 70 20.78 0.23 -15.21
N LYS A 71 19.57 -0.33 -15.28
CA LYS A 71 19.25 -1.55 -16.05
C LYS A 71 18.11 -1.28 -17.04
N PRO A 72 18.07 -2.00 -18.17
CA PRO A 72 16.98 -1.88 -19.13
C PRO A 72 15.66 -2.39 -18.53
N GLY A 73 14.54 -1.91 -19.08
CA GLY A 73 13.19 -2.23 -18.63
C GLY A 73 12.35 -1.01 -18.26
N GLY A 74 11.05 -1.25 -18.07
CA GLY A 74 10.09 -0.20 -17.76
C GLY A 74 10.29 0.36 -16.35
N ARG A 75 10.71 1.63 -16.27
CA ARG A 75 11.02 2.30 -14.99
C ARG A 75 9.82 2.35 -14.05
N TRP A 76 8.63 2.66 -14.58
CA TRP A 76 7.40 2.75 -13.81
C TRP A 76 6.89 1.39 -13.35
N GLN A 77 7.00 0.36 -14.19
CA GLN A 77 6.66 -1.02 -13.83
C GLN A 77 7.56 -1.51 -12.69
N ALA A 78 8.87 -1.21 -12.76
CA ALA A 78 9.83 -1.56 -11.71
C ALA A 78 9.54 -0.84 -10.38
N LEU A 79 9.29 0.48 -10.43
CA LEU A 79 8.95 1.28 -9.25
C LEU A 79 7.66 0.79 -8.60
N GLY A 80 6.64 0.48 -9.41
CA GLY A 80 5.36 -0.05 -8.96
C GLY A 80 5.51 -1.41 -8.28
N LEU A 81 6.22 -2.36 -8.91
CA LEU A 81 6.42 -3.69 -8.36
C LEU A 81 7.23 -3.64 -7.05
N ALA A 82 8.30 -2.84 -7.00
CA ALA A 82 9.08 -2.64 -5.78
C ALA A 82 8.23 -2.06 -4.64
N GLY A 83 7.38 -1.07 -4.95
CA GLY A 83 6.43 -0.50 -3.99
C GLY A 83 5.49 -1.56 -3.43
N ARG A 84 4.88 -2.40 -4.29
CA ARG A 84 3.99 -3.48 -3.86
C ARG A 84 4.68 -4.49 -2.96
N ILE A 85 5.92 -4.86 -3.30
CA ILE A 85 6.74 -5.78 -2.50
C ILE A 85 6.95 -5.23 -1.08
N VAL A 86 7.27 -3.94 -0.96
CA VAL A 86 7.53 -3.31 0.35
C VAL A 86 6.24 -3.07 1.13
N VAL A 87 5.14 -2.71 0.47
CA VAL A 87 3.82 -2.58 1.10
C VAL A 87 3.40 -3.88 1.79
N GLU A 88 3.68 -5.02 1.15
CA GLU A 88 3.19 -6.34 1.55
C GLU A 88 4.19 -7.13 2.41
N GLU A 89 5.32 -6.52 2.83
CA GLU A 89 6.38 -7.23 3.55
C GLU A 89 5.91 -7.89 4.86
N GLN A 90 4.89 -7.29 5.50
CA GLN A 90 4.22 -7.77 6.73
C GLN A 90 3.68 -9.19 6.66
N GLN A 91 3.51 -9.74 5.45
CA GLN A 91 3.08 -11.13 5.32
C GLN A 91 4.15 -12.13 5.75
N LEU A 92 5.43 -11.76 5.67
CA LEU A 92 6.56 -12.64 5.97
C LEU A 92 7.54 -12.06 6.98
N HIS A 93 7.57 -10.73 7.14
CA HIS A 93 8.53 -10.03 7.98
C HIS A 93 7.88 -8.81 8.66
N GLU A 94 8.41 -8.41 9.82
CA GLU A 94 7.99 -7.16 10.47
C GLU A 94 8.17 -5.94 9.55
N PRO A 95 7.30 -4.92 9.65
CA PRO A 95 7.47 -3.68 8.89
C PRO A 95 8.84 -3.05 9.19
N GLY A 96 9.56 -2.65 8.15
CA GLY A 96 10.94 -2.15 8.25
C GLY A 96 12.01 -3.15 7.77
N TYR A 97 11.64 -4.40 7.46
CA TYR A 97 12.58 -5.44 7.05
C TYR A 97 13.32 -5.09 5.74
N VAL A 98 12.61 -4.71 4.68
CA VAL A 98 13.25 -4.41 3.38
C VAL A 98 14.11 -3.14 3.48
N GLN A 99 13.67 -2.15 4.25
CA GLN A 99 14.33 -0.88 4.52
C GLN A 99 15.66 -1.12 5.24
N ALA A 100 15.67 -1.97 6.28
CA ALA A 100 16.88 -2.36 6.99
C ALA A 100 17.83 -3.17 6.10
N ARG A 101 17.28 -4.03 5.22
CA ARG A 101 18.08 -4.93 4.40
C ARG A 101 18.67 -4.27 3.14
N TYR A 102 17.97 -3.32 2.53
CA TYR A 102 18.34 -2.67 1.28
C TYR A 102 18.19 -1.14 1.35
N PRO A 103 18.86 -0.45 2.29
CA PRO A 103 18.63 0.98 2.55
C PRO A 103 18.92 1.87 1.35
N ALA A 104 19.95 1.54 0.54
CA ALA A 104 20.27 2.31 -0.67
C ALA A 104 19.18 2.22 -1.74
N ALA A 105 18.72 1.00 -2.06
CA ALA A 105 17.66 0.78 -3.03
C ALA A 105 16.35 1.44 -2.56
N ILE A 106 16.03 1.34 -1.28
CA ILE A 106 14.83 1.96 -0.68
C ILE A 106 14.90 3.48 -0.76
N ASN A 107 16.05 4.09 -0.49
CA ASN A 107 16.20 5.54 -0.63
C ASN A 107 16.02 6.00 -2.08
N GLU A 108 16.52 5.25 -3.07
CA GLU A 108 16.32 5.59 -4.49
C GLU A 108 14.86 5.47 -4.91
N LEU A 109 14.19 4.38 -4.53
CA LEU A 109 12.77 4.18 -4.80
C LEU A 109 11.92 5.25 -4.11
N HIS A 110 12.23 5.60 -2.86
CA HIS A 110 11.59 6.69 -2.11
C HIS A 110 11.70 8.01 -2.86
N GLN A 111 12.91 8.38 -3.31
CA GLN A 111 13.12 9.63 -4.06
C GLN A 111 12.34 9.66 -5.38
N LEU A 112 12.32 8.55 -6.12
CA LEU A 112 11.56 8.45 -7.37
C LEU A 112 10.05 8.59 -7.12
N THR A 113 9.51 7.89 -6.12
CA THR A 113 8.09 8.00 -5.76
C THR A 113 7.74 9.39 -5.23
N GLN A 114 8.61 10.00 -4.40
CA GLN A 114 8.40 11.36 -3.91
C GLN A 114 8.35 12.36 -5.07
N ASN A 115 9.28 12.26 -6.03
CA ASN A 115 9.27 13.09 -7.23
C ASN A 115 7.98 12.91 -8.04
N HIS A 116 7.50 11.67 -8.16
CA HIS A 116 6.27 11.37 -8.89
C HIS A 116 5.03 12.00 -8.23
N VAL A 117 4.80 11.78 -6.92
CA VAL A 117 3.61 12.35 -6.22
C VAL A 117 3.68 13.87 -6.05
N THR A 118 4.87 14.46 -6.20
CA THR A 118 5.07 15.93 -6.16
C THR A 118 5.11 16.59 -7.54
N ALA A 119 5.13 15.81 -8.64
CA ALA A 119 5.10 16.34 -10.01
C ALA A 119 3.81 17.11 -10.29
N ARG A 120 3.89 18.20 -11.07
CA ARG A 120 2.74 19.06 -11.38
C ARG A 120 2.61 19.30 -12.90
N PRO A 121 1.46 18.96 -13.51
CA PRO A 121 0.33 18.25 -12.91
C PRO A 121 0.74 16.82 -12.47
N PHE A 122 0.01 16.24 -11.51
CA PHE A 122 0.12 14.81 -11.24
C PHE A 122 -0.59 14.05 -12.37
N GLU A 123 0.08 13.06 -12.96
CA GLU A 123 -0.46 12.22 -14.01
C GLU A 123 -1.01 10.94 -13.40
N GLY A 124 -2.33 10.85 -13.26
CA GLY A 124 -3.03 9.71 -12.67
C GLY A 124 -4.36 10.12 -12.06
N ASP A 125 -5.22 9.14 -11.78
CA ASP A 125 -6.48 9.36 -11.09
C ASP A 125 -6.34 9.32 -9.54
N GLU A 126 -7.48 9.22 -8.85
CA GLU A 126 -7.55 9.18 -7.40
C GLU A 126 -6.90 7.90 -6.83
N ASP A 127 -7.11 6.74 -7.47
CA ASP A 127 -6.54 5.46 -7.05
C ASP A 127 -5.05 5.44 -7.32
N ASP A 128 -4.60 5.97 -8.46
CA ASP A 128 -3.17 6.12 -8.77
C ASP A 128 -2.45 6.95 -7.69
N LEU A 129 -3.03 8.08 -7.26
CA LEU A 129 -2.39 8.89 -6.22
C LEU A 129 -2.32 8.15 -4.90
N LEU A 130 -3.41 7.50 -4.46
CA LEU A 130 -3.44 6.72 -3.22
C LEU A 130 -2.45 5.55 -3.27
N TYR A 131 -2.36 4.88 -4.41
CA TYR A 131 -1.40 3.80 -4.68
C TYR A 131 0.04 4.27 -4.50
N TRP A 132 0.42 5.41 -5.08
CA TRP A 132 1.78 5.94 -4.93
C TRP A 132 2.06 6.53 -3.55
N LEU A 133 1.06 7.09 -2.87
CA LEU A 133 1.20 7.52 -1.47
C LEU A 133 1.43 6.32 -0.54
N GLU A 134 0.74 5.21 -0.76
CA GLU A 134 0.99 3.96 -0.02
C GLU A 134 2.42 3.45 -0.23
N HIS A 135 2.93 3.48 -1.47
CA HIS A 135 4.32 3.16 -1.76
C HIS A 135 5.31 4.09 -1.05
N LEU A 136 5.06 5.40 -1.08
CA LEU A 136 5.89 6.38 -0.39
C LEU A 136 5.99 6.07 1.11
N LEU A 137 4.85 5.82 1.75
CA LEU A 137 4.77 5.45 3.16
C LEU A 137 5.44 4.10 3.44
N ALA A 138 5.33 3.15 2.51
CA ALA A 138 6.00 1.85 2.62
C ALA A 138 7.53 2.03 2.62
N PHE A 139 8.09 2.82 1.71
CA PHE A 139 9.53 3.08 1.69
C PHE A 139 10.03 3.84 2.94
N GLU A 140 9.16 4.61 3.59
CA GLU A 140 9.44 5.27 4.87
C GLU A 140 9.29 4.34 6.09
N GLY A 141 8.86 3.09 5.90
CA GLY A 141 8.67 2.13 6.98
C GLY A 141 7.42 2.39 7.83
N VAL A 142 6.45 3.15 7.32
CA VAL A 142 5.18 3.40 8.01
C VAL A 142 4.33 2.13 7.98
N PRO A 143 3.95 1.55 9.13
CA PRO A 143 3.44 0.18 9.19
C PRO A 143 1.98 0.04 8.74
N ILE A 144 1.08 0.87 9.27
CA ILE A 144 -0.37 0.73 9.07
C ILE A 144 -0.78 1.42 7.76
N TRP A 145 -0.42 2.69 7.60
CA TRP A 145 -0.96 3.51 6.51
C TRP A 145 -0.45 3.11 5.12
N ARG A 146 0.63 2.36 4.99
CA ARG A 146 1.10 1.83 3.70
C ARG A 146 0.13 0.84 3.01
N ARG A 147 -0.90 0.32 3.69
CA ARG A 147 -1.89 -0.64 3.16
C ARG A 147 -3.34 -0.17 3.29
N ASN A 148 -3.55 1.01 3.85
CA ASN A 148 -4.82 1.44 4.39
C ASN A 148 -5.20 2.86 3.95
N LEU A 149 -4.54 3.45 2.94
CA LEU A 149 -5.04 4.71 2.39
C LEU A 149 -6.13 4.46 1.35
N ARG A 150 -5.97 3.42 0.53
CA ARG A 150 -6.91 3.12 -0.58
C ARG A 150 -8.08 2.22 -0.19
N ARG A 151 -8.04 1.59 0.98
CA ARG A 151 -9.15 0.73 1.40
C ARG A 151 -10.41 1.57 1.60
N ASP A 152 -11.54 0.98 1.26
CA ASP A 152 -12.83 1.59 1.49
C ASP A 152 -13.46 1.14 2.81
N GLU A 153 -13.22 -0.10 3.19
CA GLU A 153 -13.88 -0.74 4.32
C GLU A 153 -12.87 -1.20 5.36
N TYR A 154 -13.17 -0.86 6.61
CA TYR A 154 -12.29 -1.10 7.75
C TYR A 154 -13.06 -1.77 8.89
N PRO A 155 -12.77 -3.05 9.19
CA PRO A 155 -13.25 -3.65 10.41
C PRO A 155 -12.59 -2.95 11.61
N VAL A 156 -13.40 -2.58 12.59
CA VAL A 156 -12.93 -1.96 13.84
C VAL A 156 -13.75 -2.49 15.02
N VAL A 157 -13.25 -2.31 16.22
CA VAL A 157 -13.97 -2.62 17.46
C VAL A 157 -14.24 -1.31 18.19
N CYS A 158 -15.46 -1.11 18.70
CA CYS A 158 -15.74 0.06 19.52
C CYS A 158 -14.89 0.01 20.81
N PRO A 159 -14.11 1.06 21.14
CA PRO A 159 -13.23 1.04 22.30
C PRO A 159 -13.97 1.03 23.65
N SER A 160 -15.28 1.34 23.66
CA SER A 160 -16.07 1.43 24.89
C SER A 160 -16.94 0.20 25.15
N CYS A 161 -17.69 -0.27 24.14
CA CYS A 161 -18.61 -1.39 24.29
C CYS A 161 -18.16 -2.66 23.58
N VAL A 162 -16.95 -2.68 23.00
CA VAL A 162 -16.33 -3.80 22.27
C VAL A 162 -17.14 -4.37 21.11
N LEU A 163 -18.15 -3.63 20.63
CA LEU A 163 -18.95 -4.03 19.48
C LEU A 163 -18.10 -4.05 18.21
N SER A 164 -18.22 -5.14 17.45
CA SER A 164 -17.64 -5.27 16.10
C SER A 164 -18.39 -4.36 15.12
N LEU A 165 -17.64 -3.49 14.45
CA LEU A 165 -18.14 -2.47 13.55
C LEU A 165 -17.35 -2.51 12.23
N GLU A 166 -17.92 -1.90 11.21
CA GLU A 166 -17.24 -1.60 9.96
C GLU A 166 -17.37 -0.12 9.65
N ILE A 167 -16.24 0.52 9.35
CA ILE A 167 -16.19 1.86 8.78
C ILE A 167 -16.19 1.72 7.26
N ASP A 168 -17.15 2.34 6.60
CA ASP A 168 -17.30 2.36 5.14
C ASP A 168 -17.09 3.78 4.61
N LEU A 169 -16.04 3.94 3.82
CA LEU A 169 -15.65 5.18 3.16
C LEU A 169 -15.90 5.17 1.64
N SER A 170 -16.34 4.03 1.05
CA SER A 170 -16.63 3.90 -0.40
C SER A 170 -17.87 4.67 -0.84
N ARG A 171 -18.82 4.84 0.08
CA ARG A 171 -20.16 5.34 -0.25
C ARG A 171 -20.22 6.86 -0.24
N LYS A 172 -21.20 7.40 -0.98
CA LYS A 172 -21.59 8.82 -0.88
C LYS A 172 -21.89 9.25 0.56
N LEU A 173 -22.45 8.34 1.37
CA LEU A 173 -22.60 8.53 2.81
C LEU A 173 -21.57 7.66 3.52
N ARG A 174 -20.45 8.27 3.91
CA ARG A 174 -19.38 7.63 4.67
C ARG A 174 -19.79 7.45 6.13
N GLY A 175 -19.61 6.26 6.67
CA GLY A 175 -20.20 5.97 7.97
C GLY A 175 -19.82 4.64 8.59
N THR A 176 -20.44 4.37 9.73
CA THR A 176 -20.22 3.18 10.54
C THR A 176 -21.46 2.31 10.54
N ARG A 177 -21.27 1.00 10.46
CA ARG A 177 -22.33 -0.01 10.61
C ARG A 177 -21.89 -1.15 11.52
N HIS A 178 -22.85 -1.97 11.91
CA HIS A 178 -22.55 -3.22 12.60
C HIS A 178 -21.80 -4.16 11.66
N ARG A 179 -20.92 -4.97 12.23
CA ARG A 179 -20.22 -6.03 11.51
C ARG A 179 -20.33 -7.32 12.32
N ASP A 180 -20.82 -8.37 11.69
CA ASP A 180 -20.78 -9.73 12.20
C ASP A 180 -19.31 -10.14 12.43
N PRO A 181 -18.91 -10.44 13.68
CA PRO A 181 -17.54 -10.86 13.96
C PRO A 181 -17.14 -12.14 13.22
N ASP A 182 -18.09 -13.02 12.89
CA ASP A 182 -17.86 -14.32 12.25
C ASP A 182 -17.95 -14.27 10.71
N ALA A 183 -18.13 -13.09 10.12
CA ALA A 183 -18.09 -12.91 8.66
C ALA A 183 -16.67 -13.12 8.13
N HIS A 184 -16.35 -14.38 7.80
CA HIS A 184 -15.04 -14.78 7.30
C HIS A 184 -14.86 -14.48 5.80
N PHE A 185 -15.93 -14.53 5.00
CA PHE A 185 -15.91 -14.21 3.57
C PHE A 185 -17.31 -13.79 3.11
N ARG A 186 -17.45 -12.55 2.62
CA ARG A 186 -18.68 -12.13 1.93
C ARG A 186 -18.45 -12.14 0.44
N VAL A 187 -19.14 -13.04 -0.25
CA VAL A 187 -19.10 -13.16 -1.71
C VAL A 187 -19.93 -12.04 -2.37
N VAL A 188 -20.95 -11.48 -1.68
CA VAL A 188 -21.74 -10.32 -2.15
C VAL A 188 -22.37 -9.56 -0.98
N GLY A 189 -22.24 -8.22 -0.96
CA GLY A 189 -23.11 -7.29 -0.20
C GLY A 189 -22.68 -6.93 1.23
N HIS A 190 -23.05 -5.72 1.67
CA HIS A 190 -22.65 -5.14 2.96
C HIS A 190 -23.54 -5.57 4.15
N GLU A 191 -23.01 -5.45 5.36
CA GLU A 191 -23.60 -5.83 6.67
C GLU A 191 -24.74 -4.88 7.12
N GLY A 192 -25.65 -4.52 6.22
CA GLY A 192 -26.75 -3.59 6.52
C GLY A 192 -26.42 -2.11 6.25
N PRO A 193 -27.30 -1.20 6.70
CA PRO A 193 -27.20 0.22 6.38
C PRO A 193 -26.10 0.91 7.20
N ILE A 194 -25.67 2.08 6.72
CA ILE A 194 -24.91 3.02 7.54
C ILE A 194 -25.80 3.52 8.68
N LEU A 195 -25.30 3.43 9.92
CA LEU A 195 -26.05 3.77 11.13
C LEU A 195 -25.62 5.12 11.71
N THR A 196 -24.34 5.47 11.59
CA THR A 196 -23.77 6.76 12.00
C THR A 196 -22.81 7.27 10.94
N GLU A 197 -22.70 8.58 10.79
CA GLU A 197 -21.79 9.20 9.82
C GLU A 197 -20.34 9.19 10.34
N VAL A 198 -19.37 9.15 9.43
CA VAL A 198 -17.98 9.51 9.75
C VAL A 198 -17.83 11.01 9.55
N ARG A 199 -17.59 11.72 10.64
CA ARG A 199 -17.30 13.15 10.61
C ARG A 199 -15.85 13.37 10.19
N ARG A 200 -15.66 14.13 9.11
CA ARG A 200 -14.32 14.55 8.66
C ARG A 200 -13.58 15.36 9.74
N ALA A 201 -12.29 15.14 9.87
CA ALA A 201 -11.39 16.03 10.60
C ALA A 201 -11.22 17.35 9.84
N ALA A 202 -11.03 18.45 10.57
CA ALA A 202 -10.57 19.68 9.93
C ALA A 202 -9.12 19.49 9.48
N PRO A 203 -8.69 19.97 8.30
CA PRO A 203 -7.32 19.81 7.83
C PRO A 203 -6.24 20.32 8.81
N ALA A 204 -6.58 21.32 9.63
CA ALA A 204 -5.69 21.88 10.65
C ALA A 204 -5.47 20.95 11.87
N ASP A 205 -6.38 20.00 12.09
CA ASP A 205 -6.37 19.07 13.21
C ASP A 205 -5.80 17.69 12.82
N LEU A 206 -5.41 17.51 11.55
CA LEU A 206 -4.85 16.24 11.07
C LEU A 206 -3.50 15.95 11.74
N PRO A 207 -3.25 14.71 12.18
CA PRO A 207 -1.93 14.27 12.62
C PRO A 207 -0.84 14.53 11.57
N THR A 208 0.42 14.69 11.98
CA THR A 208 1.54 15.09 11.10
C THR A 208 1.61 14.28 9.80
N LEU A 209 1.48 12.95 9.88
CA LEU A 209 1.49 12.07 8.71
C LEU A 209 0.30 12.36 7.78
N ALA A 210 -0.91 12.41 8.35
CA ALA A 210 -2.16 12.66 7.63
C ALA A 210 -2.14 14.05 6.96
N SER A 211 -1.69 15.07 7.68
CA SER A 211 -1.53 16.44 7.17
C SER A 211 -0.58 16.48 5.96
N ARG A 212 0.54 15.73 6.01
CA ARG A 212 1.49 15.66 4.90
C ARG A 212 0.90 15.01 3.66
N VAL A 213 0.25 13.85 3.78
CA VAL A 213 -0.36 13.15 2.62
C VAL A 213 -1.58 13.89 2.08
N HIS A 214 -2.39 14.49 2.96
CA HIS A 214 -3.48 15.40 2.57
C HIS A 214 -2.93 16.60 1.77
N GLY A 215 -1.84 17.21 2.23
CA GLY A 215 -1.19 18.30 1.51
C GLY A 215 -0.65 17.91 0.13
N LEU A 216 -0.18 16.67 -0.03
CA LEU A 216 0.21 16.13 -1.35
C LEU A 216 -1.00 16.02 -2.27
N ALA A 217 -2.12 15.48 -1.78
CA ALA A 217 -3.37 15.38 -2.54
C ALA A 217 -3.93 16.75 -2.96
N VAL A 218 -3.99 17.71 -2.03
CA VAL A 218 -4.43 19.08 -2.35
C VAL A 218 -3.54 19.71 -3.41
N ARG A 219 -2.22 19.61 -3.28
CA ARG A 219 -1.29 20.17 -4.27
C ARG A 219 -1.42 19.47 -5.62
N ALA A 220 -1.76 18.18 -5.65
CA ALA A 220 -1.98 17.39 -6.86
C ALA A 220 -3.34 17.66 -7.50
N GLU A 221 -4.14 18.58 -6.94
CA GLU A 221 -5.51 18.90 -7.37
C GLU A 221 -6.48 17.71 -7.29
N GLN A 222 -6.14 16.71 -6.46
CA GLN A 222 -6.95 15.52 -6.21
C GLN A 222 -7.88 15.76 -5.00
N ALA A 223 -8.94 16.54 -5.21
CA ALA A 223 -9.85 16.97 -4.14
C ALA A 223 -10.58 15.81 -3.43
N ALA A 224 -10.95 14.76 -4.17
CA ALA A 224 -11.60 13.58 -3.60
C ALA A 224 -10.66 12.77 -2.70
N VAL A 225 -9.38 12.64 -3.06
CA VAL A 225 -8.35 12.03 -2.20
C VAL A 225 -8.13 12.85 -0.94
N ALA A 226 -8.06 14.18 -1.06
CA ALA A 226 -7.96 15.06 0.11
C ALA A 226 -9.17 14.90 1.05
N ASP A 227 -10.39 14.88 0.50
CA ASP A 227 -11.62 14.67 1.26
C ASP A 227 -11.66 13.27 1.92
N HIS A 228 -11.26 12.22 1.19
CA HIS A 228 -11.12 10.85 1.73
C HIS A 228 -10.20 10.81 2.95
N LEU A 229 -9.02 11.42 2.86
CA LEU A 229 -8.07 11.48 3.98
C LEU A 229 -8.65 12.20 5.20
N THR A 230 -9.47 13.26 5.02
CA THR A 230 -10.12 13.91 6.17
C THR A 230 -11.17 13.03 6.85
N HIS A 231 -11.79 12.08 6.13
CA HIS A 231 -12.71 11.11 6.74
C HIS A 231 -11.96 9.94 7.38
N LEU A 232 -10.91 9.43 6.72
CA LEU A 232 -10.07 8.35 7.24
C LEU A 232 -9.41 8.72 8.58
N PHE A 233 -8.96 9.97 8.70
CA PHE A 233 -8.42 10.52 9.94
C PHE A 233 -9.47 11.31 10.76
N GLY A 234 -10.74 11.06 10.47
CA GLY A 234 -11.89 11.66 11.15
C GLY A 234 -12.35 10.89 12.39
N HIS A 235 -13.57 11.19 12.82
CA HIS A 235 -14.19 10.60 14.00
C HIS A 235 -15.55 10.01 13.65
N THR A 236 -16.00 9.02 14.41
CA THR A 236 -17.34 8.48 14.30
C THR A 236 -17.90 8.14 15.68
N THR A 237 -19.19 7.85 15.73
CA THR A 237 -19.91 7.49 16.94
C THR A 237 -20.39 6.06 16.84
N CYS A 238 -20.17 5.26 17.88
CA CYS A 238 -20.72 3.91 17.97
C CYS A 238 -22.26 3.95 17.94
N PRO A 239 -22.92 3.26 17.01
CA PRO A 239 -24.39 3.26 16.93
C PRO A 239 -25.07 2.61 18.14
N ALA A 240 -24.37 1.78 18.91
CA ALA A 240 -24.92 1.07 20.06
C ALA A 240 -24.73 1.78 21.41
N CYS A 241 -23.56 2.35 21.67
CA CYS A 241 -23.24 2.98 22.96
C CYS A 241 -23.03 4.50 22.90
N ALA A 242 -23.13 5.09 21.72
CA ALA A 242 -22.91 6.52 21.47
C ALA A 242 -21.52 7.06 21.83
N SER A 243 -20.52 6.21 22.12
CA SER A 243 -19.15 6.67 22.29
C SER A 243 -18.58 7.18 20.97
N GLU A 244 -18.01 8.38 20.98
CA GLU A 244 -17.20 8.91 19.89
C GLU A 244 -15.77 8.34 19.95
N PHE A 245 -15.17 8.07 18.79
CA PHE A 245 -13.78 7.63 18.69
C PHE A 245 -13.16 8.00 17.34
N SER A 246 -11.82 8.07 17.30
CA SER A 246 -11.02 8.28 16.10
C SER A 246 -11.07 7.05 15.20
N VAL A 247 -11.42 7.23 13.92
CA VAL A 247 -11.43 6.16 12.91
C VAL A 247 -10.02 5.59 12.76
N ALA A 248 -9.04 6.48 12.59
CA ALA A 248 -7.65 6.12 12.39
C ALA A 248 -7.06 5.30 13.55
N ASP A 249 -7.36 5.66 14.80
CA ASP A 249 -6.81 4.96 15.97
C ASP A 249 -7.41 3.55 16.12
N GLN A 250 -8.69 3.37 15.78
CA GLN A 250 -9.32 2.05 15.84
C GLN A 250 -8.88 1.15 14.68
N ILE A 251 -8.63 1.70 13.49
CA ILE A 251 -7.98 0.95 12.39
C ILE A 251 -6.60 0.48 12.83
N ALA A 252 -5.80 1.38 13.39
CA ALA A 252 -4.47 1.07 13.89
C ALA A 252 -4.49 -0.02 14.97
N THR A 253 -5.42 0.06 15.91
CA THR A 253 -5.59 -0.92 16.99
C THR A 253 -6.04 -2.28 16.48
N PHE A 254 -6.92 -2.32 15.47
CA PHE A 254 -7.41 -3.59 14.91
C PHE A 254 -6.33 -4.35 14.12
N GLN A 255 -5.34 -3.64 13.59
CA GLN A 255 -4.27 -4.21 12.75
C GLN A 255 -2.94 -4.44 13.48
N ALA A 256 -2.84 -3.98 14.73
CA ALA A 256 -1.69 -4.22 15.61
C ALA A 256 -1.76 -5.63 16.21
#